data_AF-A0A2S5TM09-F1
#
_entry.id   AF-A0A2S5TM09-F1
#
_cell.length_a   1.000
_cell.length_b   1.000
_cell.length_c   1.000
_cell.angle_alpha   90.00
_cell.angle_beta   90.00
_cell.angle_gamma   90.00
#
_symmetry.space_group_name_H-M   'P 1'
#
loop_
_entity.id
_entity.type
_entity.pdbx_description
1 polymer ?
#
loop_
_entity_poly.entity_id
_entity_poly.type
_entity_poly.pdbx_seq_one_letter_code
_entity_poly.pdbx_strand_id
1 'polypeptide(L)'
;MNSRRLVPLQTLADRREDEAARRLAEVQRRHAEQEARLVELRRYADEYAAAPAGPTAALMLNRQAFLSRLREAERFQVQAVEDARLAVEAERAAWLLKRRDVSVLDQLAACYRGREQRQDERREQRGADELALRRFAAAKDSLT
;
A
#
# COMPACT_ATOMS: atom_id res chain seq x y z
N MET A 1 16.24 25.69 -4.21
CA MET A 1 15.12 24.77 -4.53
C MET A 1 13.94 25.22 -3.70
N ASN A 2 12.74 25.31 -4.29
CA ASN A 2 11.54 25.83 -3.62
C ASN A 2 10.49 24.74 -3.50
N SER A 3 9.65 24.81 -2.47
CA SER A 3 8.63 23.81 -2.13
C SER A 3 7.69 23.50 -3.32
N ARG A 4 7.33 24.51 -4.11
CA ARG A 4 6.50 24.39 -5.32
C ARG A 4 7.04 23.43 -6.39
N ARG A 5 8.35 23.20 -6.45
CA ARG A 5 8.96 22.28 -7.43
C ARG A 5 8.86 20.80 -7.03
N LEU A 6 8.52 20.52 -5.77
CA LEU A 6 8.33 19.15 -5.27
C LEU A 6 6.90 18.65 -5.48
N VAL A 7 5.93 19.55 -5.64
CA VAL A 7 4.51 19.21 -5.80
C VAL A 7 4.27 18.20 -6.93
N PRO A 8 4.84 18.35 -8.15
CA PRO A 8 4.62 17.36 -9.21
C PRO A 8 5.22 15.99 -8.89
N LEU A 9 6.32 15.95 -8.14
CA LEU A 9 6.96 14.70 -7.72
C LEU A 9 6.13 14.00 -6.63
N GLN A 10 5.57 14.76 -5.68
CA GLN A 10 4.64 14.23 -4.68
C GLN A 10 3.40 13.65 -5.35
N THR A 11 2.74 14.40 -6.24
CA THR A 11 1.56 13.90 -6.97
C THR A 11 1.85 12.63 -7.77
N LEU A 12 3.05 12.52 -8.37
CA LEU A 12 3.44 11.30 -9.07
C LEU A 12 3.70 10.13 -8.11
N ALA A 13 4.33 10.39 -6.96
CA ALA A 13 4.58 9.37 -5.94
C ALA A 13 3.26 8.86 -5.32
N ASP A 14 2.33 9.77 -4.99
CA ASP A 14 1.00 9.44 -4.46
C ASP A 14 0.25 8.53 -5.42
N ARG A 15 0.21 8.87 -6.73
CA ARG A 15 -0.42 8.04 -7.75
C ARG A 15 0.19 6.64 -7.82
N ARG A 16 1.51 6.53 -7.71
CA ARG A 16 2.22 5.24 -7.74
C ARG A 16 1.95 4.42 -6.48
N GLU A 17 1.82 5.06 -5.32
CA GLU A 17 1.40 4.40 -4.09
C GLU A 17 -0.04 3.88 -4.22
N ASP A 18 -0.97 4.69 -4.71
CA ASP A 18 -2.37 4.32 -4.92
C ASP A 18 -2.49 3.12 -5.89
N GLU A 19 -1.76 3.15 -6.99
CA GLU A 19 -1.70 2.03 -7.93
C GLU A 19 -1.16 0.75 -7.28
N ALA A 20 -0.11 0.87 -6.44
CA ALA A 20 0.43 -0.26 -5.70
C ALA A 20 -0.56 -0.79 -4.64
N ALA A 21 -1.28 0.09 -3.96
CA ALA A 21 -2.32 -0.29 -3.00
C ALA A 21 -3.47 -1.05 -3.69
N ARG A 22 -3.88 -0.61 -4.89
CA ARG A 22 -4.90 -1.32 -5.68
C ARG A 22 -4.44 -2.71 -6.11
N ARG A 23 -3.18 -2.85 -6.55
CA ARG A 23 -2.60 -4.16 -6.89
C ARG A 23 -2.53 -5.08 -5.67
N LEU A 24 -2.09 -4.56 -4.52
CA LEU A 24 -2.08 -5.31 -3.26
C LEU A 24 -3.48 -5.80 -2.88
N ALA A 25 -4.50 -4.94 -2.96
CA ALA A 25 -5.88 -5.32 -2.68
C ALA A 25 -6.39 -6.43 -3.62
N GLU A 26 -6.05 -6.35 -4.91
CA GLU A 26 -6.39 -7.37 -5.91
C GLU A 26 -5.78 -8.73 -5.56
N VAL A 27 -4.48 -8.79 -5.25
CA VAL A 27 -3.82 -10.06 -4.91
C VAL A 27 -4.29 -10.61 -3.57
N GLN A 28 -4.62 -9.75 -2.60
CA GLN A 28 -5.22 -10.18 -1.33
C GLN A 28 -6.60 -10.80 -1.53
N ARG A 29 -7.44 -10.24 -2.41
CA ARG A 29 -8.73 -10.83 -2.75
C ARG A 29 -8.55 -12.20 -3.39
N ARG A 30 -7.62 -12.33 -4.35
CA ARG A 30 -7.32 -13.62 -4.99
C ARG A 30 -6.82 -14.66 -3.98
N HIS A 31 -5.96 -14.28 -3.05
CA HIS A 31 -5.51 -15.18 -1.98
C HIS A 31 -6.68 -15.69 -1.15
N ALA A 32 -7.56 -14.79 -0.68
CA ALA A 32 -8.75 -15.16 0.08
C ALA A 32 -9.69 -16.09 -0.73
N GLU A 33 -9.84 -15.85 -2.03
CA GLU A 33 -10.60 -16.75 -2.91
C GLU A 33 -9.97 -18.15 -3.01
N GLN A 34 -8.63 -18.26 -3.08
CA GLN A 34 -7.95 -19.57 -3.09
C GLN A 34 -8.08 -20.29 -1.74
N GLU A 35 -8.00 -19.57 -0.62
CA GLU A 35 -8.21 -20.13 0.72
C GLU A 35 -9.63 -20.67 0.87
N ALA A 36 -10.65 -19.89 0.45
CA ALA A 36 -12.04 -20.32 0.49
C ALA A 36 -12.26 -21.60 -0.33
N ARG A 37 -11.71 -21.67 -1.55
CA ARG A 37 -11.78 -22.88 -2.39
C ARG A 37 -11.11 -24.09 -1.73
N LEU A 38 -9.98 -23.91 -1.05
CA LEU A 38 -9.31 -25.00 -0.32
C LEU A 38 -10.20 -25.52 0.82
N VAL A 39 -10.84 -24.63 1.57
CA VAL A 39 -11.76 -25.01 2.65
C VAL A 39 -12.95 -25.79 2.09
N GLU A 40 -13.57 -25.31 1.01
CA GLU A 40 -14.68 -25.99 0.35
C GLU A 40 -14.26 -27.38 -0.17
N LEU A 41 -13.10 -27.49 -0.81
CA LEU A 41 -12.58 -28.75 -1.33
C LEU A 41 -12.33 -29.77 -0.22
N ARG A 42 -11.72 -29.35 0.90
CA ARG A 42 -11.50 -30.21 2.07
C ARG A 42 -12.80 -30.70 2.67
N ARG A 43 -13.74 -29.77 2.89
CA ARG A 43 -15.07 -30.09 3.39
C ARG A 43 -15.77 -31.11 2.49
N TYR A 44 -15.76 -30.89 1.17
CA TYR A 44 -16.35 -31.82 0.22
C TYR A 44 -15.67 -33.19 0.24
N ALA A 45 -14.34 -33.23 0.34
CA ALA A 45 -13.59 -34.47 0.41
C ALA A 45 -13.92 -35.28 1.68
N ASP A 46 -14.05 -34.61 2.83
CA ASP A 46 -14.43 -35.20 4.10
C ASP A 46 -15.87 -35.74 4.07
N GLU A 47 -16.82 -34.95 3.57
CA GLU A 47 -18.21 -35.36 3.40
C GLU A 47 -18.32 -36.59 2.46
N TYR A 48 -17.55 -36.60 1.37
CA TYR A 48 -17.51 -37.73 0.44
C TYR A 48 -16.82 -38.97 1.03
N ALA A 49 -15.79 -38.80 1.87
CA ALA A 49 -15.12 -39.89 2.57
C ALA A 49 -15.98 -40.50 3.69
N ALA A 50 -16.87 -39.71 4.30
CA ALA A 50 -17.81 -40.19 5.32
C ALA A 50 -19.00 -40.99 4.75
N ALA A 51 -19.35 -40.77 3.47
CA ALA A 51 -20.46 -41.48 2.82
C ALA A 51 -20.24 -43.01 2.82
N PRO A 52 -21.29 -43.84 2.91
CA PRO A 52 -21.14 -45.29 2.80
C PRO A 52 -20.63 -45.69 1.40
N ALA A 53 -19.79 -46.72 1.35
CA ALA A 53 -19.31 -47.27 0.08
C ALA A 53 -20.45 -47.99 -0.65
N GLY A 54 -20.43 -47.98 -1.98
CA GLY A 54 -21.41 -48.72 -2.77
C GLY A 54 -21.32 -50.23 -2.54
N PRO A 55 -22.40 -50.99 -2.78
CA PRO A 55 -22.50 -52.41 -2.41
C PRO A 55 -21.64 -53.36 -3.26
N THR A 56 -20.98 -52.88 -4.31
CA THR A 56 -20.18 -53.71 -5.23
C THR A 56 -18.71 -53.32 -5.22
N ALA A 57 -17.83 -54.30 -5.49
CA ALA A 57 -16.39 -54.07 -5.59
C ALA A 57 -16.03 -52.99 -6.63
N ALA A 58 -16.75 -52.93 -7.76
CA ALA A 58 -16.56 -51.90 -8.77
C ALA A 58 -16.87 -50.49 -8.24
N LEU A 59 -17.94 -50.32 -7.46
CA LEU A 59 -18.28 -49.03 -6.83
C LEU A 59 -17.25 -48.63 -5.77
N MET A 60 -16.70 -49.60 -5.02
CA MET A 60 -15.62 -49.35 -4.06
C MET A 60 -14.34 -48.86 -4.76
N LEU A 61 -13.94 -49.50 -5.86
CA LEU A 61 -12.77 -49.09 -6.65
C LEU A 61 -12.94 -47.69 -7.26
N ASN A 62 -14.11 -47.40 -7.84
CA ASN A 62 -14.43 -46.08 -8.38
C ASN A 62 -14.34 -44.99 -7.29
N ARG A 63 -14.88 -45.28 -6.11
CA ARG A 63 -14.80 -44.39 -4.95
C ARG A 63 -13.36 -44.10 -4.54
N GLN A 64 -12.52 -45.13 -4.46
CA GLN A 64 -11.11 -44.96 -4.11
C GLN A 64 -10.35 -44.13 -5.16
N ALA A 65 -10.62 -44.35 -6.44
CA ALA A 65 -10.03 -43.57 -7.53
C ALA A 65 -10.44 -42.09 -7.45
N PHE A 66 -11.72 -41.81 -7.18
CA PHE A 66 -12.20 -40.44 -7.00
C PHE A 66 -11.57 -39.75 -5.78
N LEU A 67 -11.51 -40.42 -4.63
CA LEU A 67 -10.81 -39.91 -3.44
C LEU A 67 -9.33 -39.63 -3.72
N SER A 68 -8.67 -40.44 -4.56
CA SER A 68 -7.29 -40.18 -4.96
C SER A 68 -7.16 -38.90 -5.80
N ARG A 69 -8.08 -38.68 -6.74
CA ARG A 69 -8.14 -37.44 -7.53
C ARG A 69 -8.44 -36.22 -6.66
N LEU A 70 -9.32 -36.34 -5.67
CA LEU A 70 -9.59 -35.25 -4.72
C LEU A 70 -8.36 -34.86 -3.92
N ARG A 71 -7.60 -35.84 -3.39
CA ARG A 71 -6.34 -35.57 -2.69
C ARG A 71 -5.31 -34.90 -3.59
N GLU A 72 -5.27 -35.26 -4.87
CA GLU A 72 -4.40 -34.62 -5.84
C GLU A 72 -4.82 -33.17 -6.12
N ALA A 73 -6.13 -32.93 -6.32
CA ALA A 73 -6.67 -31.58 -6.46
C ALA A 73 -6.40 -30.72 -5.21
N GLU A 74 -6.48 -31.31 -4.01
CA GLU A 74 -6.16 -30.62 -2.76
C GLU A 74 -4.69 -30.19 -2.72
N ARG A 75 -3.75 -31.07 -3.12
CA ARG A 75 -2.33 -30.69 -3.21
C ARG A 75 -2.11 -29.53 -4.16
N PHE A 76 -2.76 -29.54 -5.33
CA PHE A 76 -2.68 -28.43 -6.27
C PHE A 76 -3.29 -27.15 -5.70
N GLN A 77 -4.41 -27.24 -4.99
CA GLN A 77 -5.06 -26.09 -4.37
C GLN A 77 -4.23 -25.50 -3.23
N VAL A 78 -3.56 -26.34 -2.43
CA VAL A 78 -2.61 -25.90 -1.41
C VAL A 78 -1.45 -25.13 -2.05
N GLN A 79 -0.89 -25.65 -3.14
CA GLN A 79 0.18 -24.93 -3.87
C GLN A 79 -0.33 -23.58 -4.40
N ALA A 80 -1.54 -23.53 -4.95
CA ALA A 80 -2.14 -22.30 -5.44
C ALA A 80 -2.36 -21.25 -4.33
N VAL A 81 -2.71 -21.68 -3.11
CA VAL A 81 -2.80 -20.80 -1.93
C VAL A 81 -1.42 -20.26 -1.57
N GLU A 82 -0.39 -21.12 -1.52
CA GLU A 82 0.98 -20.68 -1.22
C GLU A 82 1.53 -19.71 -2.27
N ASP A 83 1.30 -19.98 -3.56
CA ASP A 83 1.71 -19.07 -4.64
C ASP A 83 1.00 -17.71 -4.52
N ALA A 84 -0.30 -17.71 -4.20
CA ALA A 84 -1.05 -16.48 -3.95
C ALA A 84 -0.55 -15.74 -2.70
N ARG A 85 -0.13 -16.46 -1.65
CA ARG A 85 0.44 -15.88 -0.43
C ARG A 85 1.75 -15.15 -0.73
N LEU A 86 2.63 -15.79 -1.48
CA LEU A 86 3.90 -15.21 -1.93
C LEU A 86 3.66 -13.96 -2.81
N ALA A 87 2.63 -13.97 -3.67
CA ALA A 87 2.25 -12.81 -4.45
C ALA A 87 1.77 -11.64 -3.57
N VAL A 88 0.99 -11.91 -2.51
CA VAL A 88 0.60 -10.89 -1.52
C VAL A 88 1.81 -10.31 -0.81
N GLU A 89 2.77 -11.15 -0.40
CA GLU A 89 4.00 -10.70 0.25
C GLU A 89 4.83 -9.80 -0.67
N ALA A 90 4.96 -10.18 -1.95
CA ALA A 90 5.69 -9.39 -2.95
C ALA A 90 5.03 -8.03 -3.22
N GLU A 91 3.71 -7.98 -3.46
CA GLU A 91 3.00 -6.71 -3.68
C GLU A 91 2.99 -5.83 -2.41
N ARG A 92 2.95 -6.44 -1.23
CA ARG A 92 3.06 -5.71 0.04
C ARG A 92 4.41 -5.03 0.17
N ALA A 93 5.50 -5.73 -0.14
CA ALA A 93 6.84 -5.16 -0.13
C ALA A 93 6.96 -4.01 -1.16
N ALA A 94 6.40 -4.20 -2.36
CA ALA A 94 6.38 -3.17 -3.40
C ALA A 94 5.59 -1.91 -2.96
N TRP A 95 4.41 -2.08 -2.35
CA TRP A 95 3.62 -0.98 -1.82
C TRP A 95 4.36 -0.20 -0.72
N LEU A 96 4.99 -0.91 0.23
CA LEU A 96 5.77 -0.28 1.31
C LEU A 96 6.91 0.59 0.77
N LEU A 97 7.58 0.17 -0.32
CA LEU A 97 8.61 0.97 -0.96
C LEU A 97 8.04 2.28 -1.55
N LYS A 98 6.88 2.22 -2.21
CA LYS A 98 6.23 3.41 -2.77
C LYS A 98 5.73 4.37 -1.69
N ARG A 99 5.15 3.83 -0.63
CA ARG A 99 4.75 4.62 0.54
C ARG A 99 5.93 5.31 1.21
N ARG A 100 7.10 4.67 1.23
CA ARG A 100 8.34 5.30 1.71
C ARG A 100 8.75 6.47 0.82
N ASP A 101 8.68 6.33 -0.50
CA ASP A 101 9.01 7.40 -1.45
C ASP A 101 8.13 8.65 -1.20
N VAL A 102 6.82 8.44 -1.01
CA VAL A 102 5.85 9.50 -0.64
C VAL A 102 6.28 10.19 0.66
N SER A 103 6.52 9.41 1.72
CA SER A 103 6.92 9.95 3.02
C SER A 103 8.21 10.78 2.96
N VAL A 104 9.19 10.36 2.14
CA VAL A 104 10.46 11.09 1.97
C VAL A 104 10.21 12.43 1.27
N LEU A 105 9.39 12.44 0.21
CA LEU A 105 9.06 13.67 -0.50
C LEU A 105 8.27 14.65 0.38
N ASP A 106 7.35 14.16 1.21
CA ASP A 106 6.60 14.97 2.16
C ASP A 106 7.49 15.63 3.21
N GLN A 107 8.41 14.86 3.79
CA GLN A 107 9.39 15.39 4.74
C GLN A 107 10.28 16.46 4.09
N LEU A 108 10.72 16.21 2.85
CA LEU A 108 11.53 17.18 2.11
C LEU A 108 10.74 18.46 1.83
N ALA A 109 9.48 18.35 1.40
CA ALA A 109 8.60 19.49 1.14
C ALA A 109 8.34 20.30 2.42
N ALA A 110 8.11 19.64 3.56
CA ALA A 110 7.96 20.30 4.86
C ALA A 110 9.22 21.08 5.27
N CYS A 111 10.40 20.49 5.09
CA CYS A 111 11.68 21.16 5.32
C CYS A 111 11.85 22.43 4.47
N TYR A 112 11.49 22.38 3.19
CA TYR A 112 11.56 23.56 2.31
C TYR A 112 10.56 24.64 2.72
N ARG A 113 9.30 24.29 3.01
CA ARG A 113 8.29 25.25 3.49
C ARG A 113 8.76 25.98 4.76
N GLY A 114 9.33 25.25 5.73
CA GLY A 114 9.85 25.86 6.94
C GLY A 114 11.07 26.77 6.71
N ARG A 115 11.88 26.51 5.68
CA ARG A 115 12.99 27.41 5.30
C ARG A 115 12.48 28.67 4.59
N GLU A 116 11.50 28.53 3.71
CA GLU A 116 10.84 29.64 3.00
C GLU A 116 10.17 30.58 4.02
N GLN A 117 9.36 30.04 4.94
CA GLN A 117 8.70 30.82 5.98
C GLN A 117 9.69 31.64 6.83
N ARG A 118 10.78 31.01 7.32
CA ARG A 118 11.84 31.73 8.05
C ARG A 118 12.54 32.80 7.22
N GLN A 119 12.63 32.62 5.90
CA GLN A 119 13.24 33.62 5.03
C GLN A 119 12.30 34.81 4.84
N ASP A 120 11.00 34.55 4.70
CA ASP A 120 9.99 35.58 4.54
C ASP A 120 9.79 36.37 5.84
N GLU A 121 9.72 35.71 7.00
CA GLU A 121 9.72 36.37 8.33
C GLU A 121 10.91 37.33 8.51
N ARG A 122 12.12 36.89 8.12
CA ARG A 122 13.32 37.74 8.17
C ARG A 122 13.25 38.93 7.21
N ARG A 123 12.59 38.79 6.07
CA ARG A 123 12.41 39.89 5.10
C ARG A 123 11.37 40.89 5.60
N GLU A 124 10.25 40.40 6.13
CA GLU A 124 9.20 41.22 6.73
C GLU A 124 9.73 42.03 7.92
N GLN A 125 10.49 41.38 8.82
CA GLN A 125 11.12 42.07 9.96
C GLN A 125 12.04 43.20 9.51
N ARG A 126 12.94 42.95 8.54
CA ARG A 126 13.83 43.99 7.99
C ARG A 126 13.06 45.16 7.38
N GLY A 127 11.99 44.86 6.64
CA GLY A 127 11.13 45.91 6.07
C GLY A 127 10.45 46.76 7.14
N ALA A 128 9.98 46.13 8.22
CA ALA A 128 9.39 46.85 9.36
C ALA A 128 10.43 47.74 10.07
N ASP A 129 11.65 47.22 10.29
CA ASP A 129 12.74 47.98 10.91
C ASP A 129 13.15 49.19 10.06
N GLU A 130 13.26 49.03 8.74
CA GLU A 130 13.57 50.13 7.82
C GLU A 130 12.49 51.22 7.82
N LEU A 131 11.21 50.83 7.83
CA LEU A 131 10.10 51.78 7.92
C LEU A 131 10.10 52.52 9.27
N ALA A 132 10.39 51.82 10.37
CA ALA A 132 10.51 52.43 11.68
C ALA A 132 11.65 53.45 11.74
N LEU A 133 12.83 53.10 11.21
CA LEU A 133 13.98 54.01 11.11
C LEU A 133 13.68 55.25 10.26
N ARG A 134 13.03 55.08 9.10
CA ARG A 134 12.62 56.21 8.25
C ARG A 134 11.64 57.15 8.95
N ARG A 135 10.65 56.61 9.67
CA ARG A 135 9.69 57.41 10.44
C ARG A 135 10.38 58.15 11.58
N PHE A 136 11.31 57.51 12.27
CA PHE A 136 12.10 58.13 13.33
C PHE A 136 12.96 59.28 12.81
N ALA A 137 13.65 59.08 11.68
CA ALA A 137 14.44 60.13 11.03
C ALA A 137 13.56 61.32 10.61
N ALA A 138 12.43 61.07 9.93
CA ALA A 138 11.51 62.13 9.51
C ALA A 138 10.90 62.92 10.68
N ALA A 139 10.65 62.26 11.82
CA ALA A 139 10.19 62.94 13.03
C ALA A 139 11.29 63.77 13.71
N LYS A 140 12.55 63.35 13.59
CA LYS A 140 13.69 64.11 14.11
C LYS A 140 13.92 65.40 13.31
N ASP A 141 13.82 65.31 11.99
CA ASP A 141 14.02 66.45 11.09
C ASP A 141 12.92 67.51 11.20
N SER A 142 11.72 67.16 11.69
CA SER A 142 10.62 68.11 11.92
C SER A 142 10.66 68.82 13.28
N LEU A 143 11.60 68.45 14.15
CA LEU A 143 11.82 69.01 15.49
C LEU A 143 13.05 69.93 15.56
N THR A 144 13.77 70.10 14.45
CA THR A 144 14.92 71.01 14.26
C THR A 144 14.61 72.07 13.24
#